data_AF-A0A7X6I5H2-F1
#
_entry.id   AF-A0A7X6I5H2-F1
#
_cell.length_a   1.000
_cell.length_b   1.000
_cell.length_c   1.000
_cell.angle_alpha   90.00
_cell.angle_beta   90.00
_cell.angle_gamma   90.00
#
_symmetry.space_group_name_H-M   'P 1'
#
loop_
_entity.id
_entity.type
_entity.pdbx_description
1 polymer ?
#
loop_
_entity_poly.entity_id
_entity_poly.type
_entity_poly.pdbx_seq_one_letter_code
_entity_poly.pdbx_strand_id
1 'polypeptide(L)'
;MAQFFRSSKVWVVDYTYDGHPRRWLKALPRHADARADIAAHLEDLYGGRARLLAVREATPEEETQYIRGDLPRNVFCPTGRAAPGRGER
;
A
#
# COMPACT_ATOMS: atom_id res chain seq x y z
N MET A 1 -7.69 16.96 -13.35
CA MET A 1 -7.22 15.56 -13.23
C MET A 1 -8.05 14.82 -12.18
N ALA A 2 -9.18 14.20 -12.56
CA ALA A 2 -10.08 13.59 -11.56
C ALA A 2 -10.96 12.44 -12.09
N GLN A 3 -10.54 11.69 -13.11
CA GLN A 3 -11.34 10.55 -13.62
C GLN A 3 -10.83 9.17 -13.19
N PHE A 4 -9.59 9.04 -12.68
CA PHE A 4 -9.01 7.75 -12.28
C PHE A 4 -9.35 7.28 -10.86
N PHE A 5 -9.94 8.15 -10.02
CA PHE A 5 -10.36 7.81 -8.66
C PHE A 5 -11.68 7.03 -8.60
N ARG A 6 -12.48 6.98 -9.67
CA ARG A 6 -13.80 6.33 -9.64
C ARG A 6 -13.77 4.80 -9.63
N SER A 7 -12.62 4.17 -9.88
CA SER A 7 -12.54 2.71 -10.02
C SER A 7 -11.33 2.09 -9.30
N SER A 8 -10.66 2.84 -8.44
CA SER A 8 -9.53 2.33 -7.64
C SER A 8 -10.00 2.09 -6.20
N LYS A 9 -9.60 0.96 -5.61
CA LYS A 9 -9.90 0.60 -4.23
C LYS A 9 -8.60 0.40 -3.47
N VAL A 10 -8.59 0.76 -2.18
CA VAL A 10 -7.41 0.53 -1.34
C VAL A 10 -7.43 -0.89 -0.79
N TRP A 11 -6.27 -1.53 -0.82
CA TRP A 11 -6.05 -2.89 -0.34
C TRP A 11 -5.01 -2.87 0.77
N VAL A 12 -5.31 -3.62 1.83
CA VAL A 12 -4.37 -3.92 2.92
C VAL A 12 -3.64 -5.21 2.55
N VAL A 13 -2.33 -5.10 2.52
CA VAL A 13 -1.39 -6.18 2.24
C VAL A 13 -0.60 -6.46 3.49
N ASP A 14 -0.81 -7.63 4.08
CA ASP A 14 0.03 -8.14 5.15
C ASP A 14 1.06 -9.10 4.52
N TYR A 15 2.34 -8.82 4.74
CA TYR A 15 3.45 -9.63 4.22
C TYR A 15 4.56 -9.72 5.26
N THR A 16 5.37 -10.76 5.22
CA THR A 16 6.62 -10.80 5.98
C THR A 16 7.76 -10.35 5.08
N TYR A 17 8.68 -9.58 5.63
CA TYR A 17 9.95 -9.25 5.01
C TYR A 17 11.06 -9.66 5.96
N ASP A 18 11.95 -10.56 5.53
CA ASP A 18 13.05 -11.07 6.35
C ASP A 18 12.56 -11.66 7.70
N GLY A 19 11.38 -12.29 7.70
CA GLY A 19 10.74 -12.83 8.90
C GLY A 19 9.97 -11.82 9.75
N HIS A 20 10.05 -10.53 9.46
CA HIS A 20 9.31 -9.50 10.18
C HIS A 20 7.95 -9.20 9.53
N PRO A 21 6.83 -9.24 10.28
CA PRO A 21 5.53 -8.91 9.75
C PRO A 21 5.45 -7.41 9.44
N ARG A 22 4.99 -7.10 8.24
CA ARG A 22 4.77 -5.74 7.74
C ARG A 22 3.40 -5.64 7.09
N ARG A 23 2.82 -4.45 7.19
CA ARG A 23 1.55 -4.11 6.55
C ARG A 23 1.77 -2.99 5.55
N TRP A 24 1.24 -3.12 4.35
CA TRP A 24 1.30 -2.11 3.30
C TRP A 24 -0.10 -1.83 2.76
N LEU A 25 -0.41 -0.57 2.51
CA LEU A 25 -1.64 -0.14 1.86
C LEU A 25 -1.33 0.30 0.43
N LYS A 26 -2.06 -0.25 -0.53
CA LYS A 26 -1.91 0.07 -1.95
C LYS A 26 -3.26 0.29 -2.60
N ALA A 27 -3.38 1.36 -3.37
CA ALA A 27 -4.52 1.58 -4.24
C ALA A 27 -4.34 0.77 -5.53
N LEU A 28 -5.28 -0.11 -5.83
CA LEU A 28 -5.32 -0.91 -7.06
C LEU A 28 -6.68 -0.74 -7.76
N PRO A 29 -6.76 -0.92 -9.09
CA PRO A 29 -8.04 -0.94 -9.78
C PRO A 29 -8.96 -2.02 -9.20
N ARG A 30 -10.26 -1.72 -9.05
CA ARG A 30 -11.26 -2.64 -8.48
C ARG A 30 -11.38 -3.96 -9.24
N HIS A 31 -11.05 -3.95 -10.52
CA HIS A 31 -11.09 -5.13 -11.40
C HIS A 31 -9.77 -5.89 -11.49
N ALA A 32 -8.72 -5.41 -10.83
CA ALA A 32 -7.41 -6.06 -10.82
C ALA A 32 -7.39 -7.22 -9.82
N ASP A 33 -6.61 -8.26 -10.11
CA ASP A 33 -6.34 -9.33 -9.16
C ASP A 33 -5.30 -8.83 -8.14
N ALA A 34 -5.81 -8.19 -7.10
CA ALA A 34 -4.98 -7.56 -6.08
C ALA A 34 -3.97 -8.52 -5.46
N ARG A 35 -4.28 -9.83 -5.37
CA ARG A 35 -3.36 -10.80 -4.81
C ARG A 35 -2.22 -11.09 -5.77
N ALA A 36 -2.52 -11.34 -7.04
CA ALA A 36 -1.52 -11.62 -8.06
C ALA A 36 -0.60 -10.41 -8.30
N ASP A 37 -1.19 -9.21 -8.43
CA ASP A 37 -0.44 -7.96 -8.63
C ASP A 37 0.51 -7.68 -7.45
N ILE A 38 0.03 -7.86 -6.22
CA ILE A 38 0.86 -7.64 -5.02
C ILE A 38 1.94 -8.71 -4.89
N ALA A 39 1.64 -9.98 -5.18
CA ALA A 39 2.64 -11.04 -5.15
C ALA A 39 3.77 -10.76 -6.14
N ALA A 40 3.44 -10.44 -7.39
CA ALA A 40 4.41 -10.07 -8.41
C ALA A 40 5.23 -8.83 -8.00
N HIS A 41 4.57 -7.84 -7.39
CA HIS A 41 5.26 -6.63 -6.94
C HIS A 41 6.18 -6.86 -5.74
N LEU A 42 5.82 -7.75 -4.80
CA LEU A 42 6.70 -8.14 -3.70
C LEU A 42 7.91 -8.93 -4.20
N GLU A 43 7.71 -9.80 -5.19
CA GLU A 43 8.79 -10.53 -5.84
C GLU A 43 9.74 -9.59 -6.60
N ASP A 44 9.21 -8.60 -7.32
CA ASP A 44 10.02 -7.58 -8.02
C ASP A 44 10.84 -6.71 -7.06
N LEU A 45 10.23 -6.26 -5.95
CA LEU A 45 10.89 -5.35 -5.00
C LEU A 45 11.87 -6.06 -4.06
N TYR A 46 11.47 -7.21 -3.52
CA TYR A 46 12.15 -7.88 -2.41
C TYR A 46 12.64 -9.29 -2.77
N GLY A 47 12.29 -9.81 -3.95
CA GLY A 47 12.58 -11.19 -4.34
C GLY A 47 11.99 -12.19 -3.36
N GLY A 48 12.72 -13.27 -3.11
CA GLY A 48 12.34 -14.32 -2.16
C GLY A 48 12.39 -13.92 -0.68
N ARG A 49 12.75 -12.67 -0.34
CA ARG A 49 12.80 -12.19 1.06
C ARG A 49 11.43 -11.74 1.57
N ALA A 50 10.50 -11.42 0.68
CA ALA A 50 9.14 -11.09 1.04
C ALA A 50 8.19 -12.27 0.81
N ARG A 51 7.29 -12.52 1.77
CA ARG A 51 6.21 -13.49 1.60
C ARG A 51 4.88 -12.84 1.86
N LEU A 52 3.97 -12.94 0.89
CA LEU A 52 2.60 -12.48 1.03
C LEU A 52 1.85 -13.35 2.04
N LEU A 53 1.30 -12.76 3.08
CA LEU A 53 0.46 -13.46 4.07
C LEU A 53 -1.01 -13.34 3.70
N ALA A 54 -1.49 -12.10 3.56
CA ALA A 54 -2.89 -11.82 3.30
C ALA A 54 -3.04 -10.55 2.44
N VAL A 55 -4.07 -10.56 1.60
CA VAL A 55 -4.54 -9.38 0.89
C VAL A 55 -6.03 -9.26 1.17
N ARG A 56 -6.44 -8.13 1.71
CA ARG A 56 -7.84 -7.82 1.95
C ARG A 56 -8.15 -6.41 1.49
N GLU A 57 -9.41 -6.15 1.26
CA GLU A 57 -9.88 -4.78 1.02
C GLU A 57 -9.69 -3.95 2.29
N ALA A 58 -9.23 -2.70 2.12
CA ALA A 58 -9.18 -1.73 3.21
C ALA A 58 -10.59 -1.33 3.61
N THR A 59 -10.80 -1.06 4.90
CA THR A 59 -12.07 -0.47 5.35
C THR A 59 -12.18 0.97 4.86
N PRO A 60 -13.38 1.57 4.82
CA PRO A 60 -13.57 2.97 4.44
C PRO A 60 -12.74 3.94 5.29
N GLU A 61 -12.52 3.61 6.57
CA GLU A 61 -11.68 4.40 7.48
C GLU A 61 -10.20 4.29 7.10
N GLU A 62 -9.69 3.09 6.83
CA GLU A 62 -8.31 2.85 6.37
C GLU A 62 -8.06 3.51 5.00
N GLU A 63 -9.02 3.42 4.08
CA GLU A 63 -8.99 4.11 2.79
C GLU A 63 -8.96 5.64 2.98
N THR A 64 -9.80 6.17 3.86
CA THR A 64 -9.83 7.60 4.17
C THR A 64 -8.50 8.05 4.79
N GLN A 65 -7.92 7.27 5.70
CA GLN A 65 -6.61 7.56 6.28
C GLN A 65 -5.49 7.48 5.22
N TYR A 66 -5.59 6.57 4.25
CA TYR A 66 -4.65 6.47 3.13
C TYR A 66 -4.74 7.69 2.21
N ILE A 67 -5.96 8.12 1.88
CA ILE A 67 -6.22 9.33 1.09
C ILE A 67 -5.74 10.58 1.83
N ARG A 68 -5.93 10.64 3.15
CA ARG A 68 -5.49 11.75 4.00
C ARG A 68 -3.98 11.74 4.27
N GLY A 69 -3.30 10.61 4.05
CA GLY A 69 -1.87 10.44 4.35
C GLY A 69 -1.56 10.29 5.85
N ASP A 70 -2.56 9.89 6.65
CA ASP A 70 -2.51 9.87 8.12
C ASP A 70 -2.07 8.50 8.70
N LEU A 71 -1.95 7.47 7.86
CA LEU A 71 -1.40 6.19 8.31
C LEU A 71 0.08 6.33 8.68
N PRO A 72 0.55 5.56 9.68
CA PRO A 72 1.95 5.55 10.06
C PRO A 72 2.78 5.32 8.80
N ARG A 73 3.60 6.33 8.47
CA ARG A 73 4.48 6.37 7.31
C ARG A 73 5.23 5.06 7.22
N ASN A 74 4.77 4.17 6.36
CA ASN A 74 5.56 3.01 6.03
C ASN A 74 6.71 3.55 5.18
N VAL A 75 7.87 3.71 5.82
CA VAL A 75 9.08 4.38 5.28
C VAL A 75 9.61 3.72 4.00
N PHE A 76 9.02 2.60 3.60
CA PHE A 76 9.36 1.79 2.42
C PHE A 76 8.22 1.71 1.39
N CYS A 77 7.20 2.57 1.44
CA CYS A 77 6.32 2.78 0.28
C CYS A 77 7.13 3.47 -0.84
N PRO A 78 7.46 2.80 -1.97
CA PRO A 78 8.17 3.46 -3.08
C PRO A 78 7.33 4.59 -3.71
N THR A 79 6.01 4.58 -3.49
CA THR A 79 5.06 5.64 -3.92
C THR A 79 4.78 6.67 -2.83
N GLY A 80 5.50 6.64 -1.70
CA GLY A 80 5.35 7.61 -0.63
C GLY A 80 5.71 9.00 -1.15
N ARG A 81 4.70 9.79 -1.52
CA ARG A 81 4.86 11.24 -1.67
C ARG A 81 5.48 11.74 -0.38
N ALA A 82 6.77 12.07 -0.42
CA ALA A 82 7.41 12.84 0.62
C ALA A 82 6.54 14.09 0.81
N ALA A 83 5.93 14.22 1.98
CA ALA A 83 5.30 15.48 2.36
C ALA A 83 6.38 16.58 2.18
N PRO A 84 6.10 17.69 1.48
CA PRO A 84 7.02 18.82 1.51
C PRO A 84 7.14 19.22 2.98
N GLY A 85 8.36 19.20 3.49
CA GLY A 85 8.63 19.60 4.86
C GLY A 85 8.07 21.00 5.11
N ARG A 86 7.20 21.10 6.12
CA ARG A 86 7.22 22.24 7.04
C ARG A 86 7.79 21.66 8.33
N GLY A 87 9.03 21.95 8.74
CA GLY A 87 9.61 23.30 8.80
C GLY A 87 8.80 24.07 9.83
N GLU A 88 8.92 23.73 11.11
CA GLU A 88 9.85 24.31 12.10
C GLU A 88 9.02 25.19 13.05
N ARG A 89 9.56 25.35 14.26
CA ARG A 89 8.98 25.85 15.51
C ARG A 89 8.23 27.17 15.44
#